data_AF-A0A8S2GAC6-F1
#
_entry.id   AF-A0A8S2GAC6-F1
#
_cell.length_a   1.000
_cell.length_b   1.000
_cell.length_c   1.000
_cell.angle_alpha   90.00
_cell.angle_beta   90.00
_cell.angle_gamma   90.00
#
_symmetry.space_group_name_H-M   'P 1'
#
loop_
_entity.id
_entity.type
_entity.pdbx_description
1 polymer ?
#
loop_
_entity_poly.entity_id
_entity_poly.type
_entity_poly.pdbx_seq_one_letter_code
_entity_poly.pdbx_strand_id
1 'polypeptide(L)' 'ALGYKVWMNVADLHGDLLEAIAKAVENSYIVLLCINDGYYINPYCRKEAEYAAENYIPFIPCMMQENF' A
#
# COMPACT_ATOMS: atom_id res chain seq x y z
N ALA A 1 3.22 0.39 22.09
CA ALA A 1 3.35 0.14 20.65
C ALA A 1 4.51 -0.83 20.42
N LEU A 2 4.44 -1.70 19.40
CA LEU A 2 5.43 -2.78 19.16
C LEU A 2 6.77 -2.30 18.55
N GLY A 3 6.96 -1.00 18.32
CA GLY A 3 8.24 -0.44 17.84
C GLY A 3 8.46 -0.46 16.33
N TYR A 4 7.48 -0.91 15.54
CA TYR A 4 7.56 -0.88 14.08
C TYR A 4 7.39 0.53 13.53
N LYS A 5 8.23 0.90 12.56
CA LYS A 5 8.02 2.07 11.72
C LYS A 5 7.00 1.70 10.64
N VAL A 6 5.88 2.40 10.63
CA VAL A 6 4.77 2.14 9.70
C VAL A 6 4.53 3.39 8.89
N TRP A 7 4.40 3.21 7.58
CA TRP A 7 3.89 4.21 6.66
C TRP A 7 2.48 3.80 6.23
N MET A 8 1.59 4.78 6.08
CA MET A 8 0.22 4.54 5.66
C MET A 8 -0.15 5.52 4.55
N ASN A 9 -0.75 5.00 3.50
CA ASN A 9 -1.30 5.76 2.40
C ASN A 9 -2.61 6.44 2.84
N VAL A 10 -2.50 7.51 3.62
CA VAL A 10 -3.64 8.36 4.00
C VAL A 10 -3.79 9.44 2.93
N ALA A 11 -5.02 9.64 2.45
CA ALA A 11 -5.34 10.42 1.24
C ALA A 11 -4.85 11.89 1.18
N ASP A 12 -4.19 12.41 2.22
CA ASP A 12 -3.56 13.74 2.28
C ASP A 12 -2.09 13.74 1.84
N LEU A 13 -1.79 13.01 0.77
CA LEU A 13 -0.47 13.03 0.15
C LEU A 13 -0.33 14.28 -0.73
N HIS A 14 0.19 15.34 -0.14
CA HIS A 14 0.58 16.55 -0.85
C HIS A 14 1.88 16.32 -1.65
N GLY A 15 1.85 16.48 -2.97
CA GLY A 15 3.03 16.34 -3.86
C GLY A 15 2.83 15.31 -4.97
N ASP A 16 3.93 14.73 -5.47
CA ASP A 16 3.89 13.65 -6.45
C ASP A 16 3.58 12.31 -5.75
N LEU A 17 2.28 12.05 -5.57
CA LEU A 17 1.71 10.90 -4.89
C LEU A 17 2.34 9.56 -5.32
N LEU A 18 2.66 9.42 -6.60
CA LEU A 18 3.24 8.18 -7.14
C LEU A 18 4.68 7.97 -6.67
N GLU A 19 5.49 9.02 -6.63
CA GLU A 19 6.87 8.94 -6.15
C GLU A 19 6.91 8.63 -4.64
N ALA A 20 5.98 9.21 -3.88
CA ALA A 20 5.87 8.93 -2.45
C ALA A 20 5.49 7.48 -2.17
N ILE A 21 4.50 6.93 -2.89
CA ILE A 21 4.10 5.52 -2.78
C ILE A 21 5.25 4.59 -3.18
N ALA A 22 5.90 4.84 -4.32
CA ALA A 22 7.02 4.02 -4.79
C ALA A 22 8.15 3.98 -3.76
N LYS A 23 8.58 5.15 -3.25
CA LYS A 23 9.61 5.22 -2.19
C LYS A 23 9.17 4.50 -0.91
N ALA A 24 7.91 4.61 -0.51
CA ALA A 24 7.42 3.93 0.67
C ALA A 24 7.46 2.41 0.50
N VAL A 25 7.02 1.91 -0.65
CA VAL A 25 7.01 0.47 -0.98
C VAL A 25 8.44 -0.07 -1.07
N GLU A 26 9.33 0.57 -1.84
CA GLU A 26 10.75 0.16 -2.00
C GLU A 26 11.51 0.04 -0.68
N ASN A 27 11.25 0.96 0.25
CA ASN A 27 11.96 1.01 1.53
C ASN A 27 11.28 0.18 2.62
N SER A 28 10.17 -0.50 2.31
CA SER A 28 9.45 -1.33 3.26
C SER A 28 9.98 -2.76 3.27
N TYR A 29 10.07 -3.34 4.47
CA TYR A 29 10.40 -4.76 4.63
C TYR A 29 9.24 -5.66 4.18
N ILE A 30 8.00 -5.19 4.37
CA ILE A 30 6.78 -5.87 3.99
C ILE A 30 5.68 -4.84 3.76
N VAL A 31 4.77 -5.10 2.82
CA VAL A 31 3.61 -4.26 2.53
C VAL A 31 2.33 -4.96 2.97
N LEU A 32 1.42 -4.25 3.63
CA LEU A 32 0.09 -4.76 3.98
C LEU A 32 -0.94 -4.17 3.01
N LEU A 33 -1.54 -5.02 2.18
CA LEU A 33 -2.58 -4.59 1.24
C LEU A 33 -3.93 -4.67 1.94
N CYS A 34 -4.37 -3.56 2.52
CA CYS A 34 -5.66 -3.45 3.23
C CYS A 34 -6.82 -3.36 2.23
N ILE A 35 -7.29 -4.51 1.75
CA ILE A 35 -8.26 -4.62 0.67
C ILE A 35 -9.67 -4.33 1.20
N ASN A 36 -10.28 -3.29 0.64
CA ASN A 36 -11.69 -2.94 0.73
C ASN A 36 -12.16 -2.31 -0.59
N ASP A 37 -13.43 -1.91 -0.69
CA ASP A 37 -13.99 -1.33 -1.92
C ASP A 37 -13.23 -0.08 -2.35
N GLY A 38 -12.89 0.80 -1.39
CA GLY A 38 -12.13 2.02 -1.63
C GLY A 38 -10.73 1.73 -2.17
N TYR A 39 -10.06 0.72 -1.62
CA TYR A 39 -8.76 0.24 -2.10
C TYR A 39 -8.87 -0.30 -3.54
N TYR A 40 -9.91 -1.09 -3.83
CA TYR A 40 -10.09 -1.73 -5.13
C TYR A 40 -10.31 -0.75 -6.28
N ILE A 41 -11.12 0.28 -6.02
CA ILE A 41 -11.48 1.31 -7.00
C ILE A 41 -10.40 2.39 -7.15
N ASN A 42 -9.54 2.56 -6.15
CA ASN A 42 -8.52 3.61 -6.16
C ASN A 42 -7.33 3.20 -7.06
N PRO A 43 -7.05 3.94 -8.15
CA PRO A 43 -5.97 3.62 -9.07
C PRO A 43 -4.57 3.71 -8.43
N TYR A 44 -4.40 4.52 -7.38
CA TYR A 44 -3.12 4.63 -6.67
C TYR A 44 -2.84 3.40 -5.80
N CYS A 45 -3.86 2.87 -5.11
CA CYS A 45 -3.78 1.63 -4.35
C CYS A 45 -3.48 0.42 -5.26
N ARG A 46 -4.05 0.41 -6.47
CA ARG A 46 -3.73 -0.63 -7.47
C ARG A 46 -2.27 -0.58 -7.90
N LYS A 47 -1.76 0.62 -8.21
CA LYS A 47 -0.35 0.82 -8.57
C LYS A 47 0.61 0.44 -7.45
N GLU A 48 0.24 0.67 -6.19
CA GLU A 48 1.03 0.23 -5.02
C GLU A 48 1.21 -1.30 -5.01
N ALA A 49 0.13 -2.04 -5.22
CA ALA A 49 0.17 -3.51 -5.29
C ALA A 49 0.94 -4.02 -6.52
N GLU A 50 0.72 -3.42 -7.69
CA GLU A 50 1.45 -3.75 -8.93
C GLU A 50 2.96 -3.52 -8.73
N TYR A 51 3.33 -2.37 -8.17
CA TYR A 51 4.72 -2.00 -7.92
C TYR A 51 5.40 -2.96 -6.93
N ALA A 52 4.71 -3.34 -5.84
CA ALA A 52 5.22 -4.32 -4.88
C ALA A 52 5.45 -5.69 -5.55
N ALA A 53 4.52 -6.12 -6.42
CA ALA A 53 4.64 -7.37 -7.15
C ALA A 53 5.78 -7.36 -8.18
N GLU A 54 5.93 -6.29 -8.96
CA GLU A 54 6.98 -6.13 -9.98
C GLU A 54 8.40 -6.10 -9.37
N ASN A 55 8.53 -5.54 -8.17
CA ASN A 55 9.82 -5.39 -7.48
C ASN A 55 10.09 -6.48 -6.44
N TYR A 56 9.28 -7.54 -6.42
CA TYR A 56 9.42 -8.68 -5.50
C TYR A 56 9.43 -8.28 -4.01
N ILE A 57 8.71 -7.22 -3.67
CA ILE A 57 8.57 -6.79 -2.28
C ILE A 57 7.53 -7.68 -1.60
N PRO A 58 7.86 -8.33 -0.47
CA PRO A 58 6.90 -9.17 0.24
C PRO A 58 5.64 -8.39 0.62
N PHE A 59 4.47 -8.97 0.37
CA PHE A 59 3.20 -8.37 0.76
C PHE A 59 2.22 -9.37 1.36
N ILE A 60 1.36 -8.89 2.26
CA ILE A 60 0.27 -9.66 2.85
C ILE A 60 -1.05 -9.00 2.47
N PRO A 61 -1.91 -9.68 1.71
CA PRO A 61 -3.29 -9.25 1.50
C PRO A 61 -4.07 -9.36 2.82
N CYS A 62 -4.66 -8.25 3.25
CA CYS A 62 -5.53 -8.16 4.42
C CYS A 62 -6.93 -7.78 3.97
N MET A 63 -7.86 -8.73 3.99
CA MET A 63 -9.26 -8.47 3.67
C MET A 63 -9.91 -7.68 4.81
N MET A 64 -10.27 -6.43 4.54
CA MET A 64 -10.82 -5.51 5.55
C MET A 64 -12.35 -5.45 5.53
N GLN A 65 -12.98 -6.15 4.59
CA GLN A 65 -14.42 -6.30 4.47
C GLN A 65 -14.79 -7.74 4.10
N GLU A 66 -15.96 -8.16 4.55
CA GLU A 66 -16.52 -9.47 4.21
C GLU A 66 -17.13 -9.43 2.80
N ASN A 67 -17.13 -10.57 2.11
CA ASN A 67 -17.75 -10.76 0.79
C ASN A 67 -17.22 -9.84 -0.32
N PHE A 68 -15.91 -9.59 -0.33
CA PHE A 68 -15.21 -8.90 -1.41
C PHE A 68 -15.11 -9.72 -2.70
#